data_AF-A0AAW6R336-F1
#
_entry.id   AF-A0AAW6R336-F1
#
_cell.length_a   1.000
_cell.length_b   1.000
_cell.length_c   1.000
_cell.angle_alpha   90.00
_cell.angle_beta   90.00
_cell.angle_gamma   90.00
#
_symmetry.space_group_name_H-M   'P 1'
#
loop_
_entity.id
_entity.type
_entity.pdbx_description
1 polymer ?
#
loop_
_entity_poly.entity_id
_entity_poly.type
_entity_poly.pdbx_seq_one_letter_code
_entity_poly.pdbx_strand_id
1 'polypeptide(L)'
;MIRAIKSQLNLQPHFYAESARVGGFGCILGGVLAFYLFQYISSFFGIATDVPIRQYDQTIVVFMFASCLLTLILCLYIFCVLSAFIYYGIKYQNGLISKDEFINISFKGVYPKRWQKGY
;
A
#
# COMPACT_ATOMS: atom_id res chain seq x y z
N MET A 1 -6.98 -9.59 5.89
CA MET A 1 -5.70 -9.92 5.22
C MET A 1 -5.74 -11.28 4.51
N ILE A 2 -6.02 -12.40 5.19
CA ILE A 2 -6.04 -13.76 4.58
C ILE A 2 -6.97 -13.87 3.35
N ARG A 3 -8.17 -13.28 3.41
CA ARG A 3 -9.12 -13.27 2.28
C ARG A 3 -8.61 -12.52 1.05
N ALA A 4 -7.92 -11.39 1.25
CA ALA A 4 -7.36 -10.59 0.16
C ALA A 4 -6.21 -11.31 -0.55
N ILE A 5 -5.29 -11.90 0.23
CA ILE A 5 -4.16 -12.68 -0.31
C ILE A 5 -4.67 -13.88 -1.12
N LYS A 6 -5.63 -14.64 -0.58
CA LYS A 6 -6.26 -15.75 -1.31
C LYS A 6 -6.96 -15.26 -2.58
N SER A 7 -7.67 -14.13 -2.50
CA SER A 7 -8.34 -13.54 -3.67
C SER A 7 -7.34 -13.16 -4.76
N GLN A 8 -6.16 -12.65 -4.39
CA GLN A 8 -5.14 -12.23 -5.34
C GLN A 8 -4.42 -13.43 -5.98
N LEU A 9 -4.07 -14.45 -5.19
CA LEU A 9 -3.43 -15.68 -5.71
C LEU A 9 -4.34 -16.46 -6.67
N ASN A 10 -5.65 -16.40 -6.43
CA ASN A 10 -6.64 -17.06 -7.27
C ASN A 10 -7.03 -16.27 -8.53
N LEU A 11 -6.51 -15.05 -8.76
CA LEU A 11 -6.80 -14.31 -9.99
C LEU A 11 -6.28 -15.03 -11.23
N GLN A 12 -7.01 -14.90 -12.34
CA GLN A 12 -6.49 -15.27 -13.65
C GLN A 12 -5.25 -14.42 -13.99
N PRO A 13 -4.27 -14.95 -14.77
CA PRO A 13 -2.98 -14.30 -14.99
C PRO A 13 -3.07 -12.85 -15.49
N HIS A 14 -4.03 -12.56 -16.38
CA HIS A 14 -4.26 -11.22 -16.91
C HIS A 14 -4.64 -10.23 -15.80
N PHE A 15 -5.66 -10.55 -14.99
CA PHE A 15 -6.12 -9.68 -13.90
C PHE A 15 -5.12 -9.60 -12.75
N TYR A 16 -4.34 -10.67 -12.52
CA TYR A 16 -3.24 -10.64 -11.55
C TYR A 16 -2.15 -9.64 -11.97
N ALA A 17 -1.70 -9.71 -13.23
CA ALA A 17 -0.66 -8.80 -13.73
C ALA A 17 -1.13 -7.33 -13.69
N GLU A 18 -2.39 -7.09 -14.02
CA GLU A 18 -3.01 -5.76 -13.96
C GLU A 18 -3.04 -5.22 -12.52
N SER A 19 -3.57 -6.01 -11.58
CA SER A 19 -3.61 -5.68 -10.15
C SER A 19 -2.19 -5.45 -9.58
N ALA A 20 -1.24 -6.32 -9.93
CA ALA A 20 0.15 -6.19 -9.48
C ALA A 20 0.82 -4.90 -9.98
N ARG A 21 0.52 -4.46 -11.21
CA ARG A 21 1.02 -3.18 -11.74
C ARG A 21 0.42 -1.99 -11.00
N VAL A 22 -0.89 -2.00 -10.75
CA VAL A 22 -1.59 -0.93 -10.01
C VAL A 22 -1.10 -0.84 -8.57
N GLY A 23 -0.97 -1.98 -7.89
CA GLY A 23 -0.40 -2.07 -6.54
C GLY A 23 1.08 -1.67 -6.51
N GLY A 24 1.88 -2.13 -7.47
CA GLY A 24 3.29 -1.77 -7.59
C GLY A 24 3.50 -0.26 -7.78
N PHE A 25 2.69 0.39 -8.62
CA PHE A 25 2.70 1.83 -8.78
C PHE A 25 2.35 2.57 -7.47
N GLY A 26 1.33 2.09 -6.76
CA GLY A 26 0.98 2.60 -5.43
C GLY A 26 2.13 2.45 -4.42
N CYS A 27 2.79 1.29 -4.38
CA CYS A 27 3.94 1.05 -3.51
C CYS A 27 5.13 1.97 -3.82
N ILE A 28 5.43 2.22 -5.10
CA ILE A 28 6.52 3.12 -5.50
C ILE A 28 6.24 4.54 -5.01
N LEU A 29 5.05 5.07 -5.29
CA LEU A 29 4.67 6.41 -4.84
C LEU A 29 4.62 6.53 -3.31
N GLY A 30 4.04 5.53 -2.64
CA GLY A 30 3.98 5.48 -1.18
C GLY A 30 5.37 5.39 -0.55
N GLY A 31 6.29 4.62 -1.15
CA GLY A 31 7.68 4.51 -0.70
C GLY A 31 8.46 5.81 -0.86
N VAL A 32 8.28 6.52 -1.98
CA VAL A 32 8.89 7.84 -2.20
C VAL A 32 8.41 8.84 -1.14
N LEU A 33 7.10 8.89 -0.86
CA LEU A 33 6.59 9.78 0.18
C LEU A 33 7.09 9.38 1.57
N ALA A 34 7.10 8.09 1.90
CA ALA A 34 7.59 7.59 3.17
C ALA A 34 9.04 7.99 3.42
N PHE A 35 9.90 7.96 2.38
CA PHE A 35 11.29 8.41 2.48
C PHE A 35 11.40 9.88 2.92
N TYR A 36 10.61 10.78 2.34
CA TYR A 36 10.58 12.19 2.77
C TYR A 36 10.04 12.35 4.19
N LEU A 37 8.99 11.60 4.55
CA LEU A 37 8.43 11.63 5.90
C LEU A 37 9.40 11.09 6.96
N PHE A 38 10.27 10.13 6.61
CA PHE A 38 11.29 9.63 7.52
C PHE A 38 12.28 10.72 7.91
N GLN A 39 12.68 11.58 6.99
CA GLN A 39 13.56 12.73 7.30
C GLN A 39 12.90 13.66 8.32
N TYR A 40 11.60 13.93 8.15
CA TYR A 40 10.84 14.75 9.09
C TYR A 40 10.73 14.09 10.47
N ILE A 41 10.46 12.78 10.51
CA ILE A 41 10.40 12.00 11.76
C ILE A 41 11.76 12.01 12.47
N SER A 42 12.85 11.73 11.76
CA SER A 42 14.20 11.77 12.32
C SER A 42 14.54 13.15 12.89
N SER A 43 14.19 14.23 12.19
CA SER A 43 14.37 15.59 12.71
C SER A 43 13.54 15.87 13.96
N PHE A 44 12.29 15.38 14.03
CA PHE A 44 11.43 15.56 15.20
C PHE A 44 11.99 14.87 16.46
N PHE A 45 12.59 13.69 16.29
CA PHE A 45 13.27 12.97 17.38
C PHE A 45 14.70 13.46 17.66
N GLY A 46 15.17 14.49 16.95
CA GLY A 46 16.52 15.04 17.13
C GLY A 46 17.64 14.11 16.67
N ILE A 47 17.35 13.14 15.78
CA ILE A 47 18.35 12.24 15.22
C ILE A 47 19.03 12.94 14.04
N ALA A 48 20.33 13.19 14.18
CA ALA A 48 21.16 13.75 13.15
C ALA A 48 21.66 12.63 12.23
N THR A 49 21.78 12.92 10.93
CA THR A 49 22.14 11.93 9.90
C THR A 49 23.62 11.57 9.88
N ASP A 50 24.45 12.38 10.53
CA ASP A 50 25.91 12.25 10.65
C ASP A 50 26.35 11.56 11.95
N VAL A 51 25.43 11.30 12.87
CA VAL A 51 25.71 10.65 14.15
C VAL A 51 25.27 9.18 14.11
N PRO A 52 26.14 8.22 14.48
CA PRO A 52 25.75 6.81 14.52
C PRO A 52 24.57 6.56 15.47
N ILE A 53 23.53 5.87 14.99
CA ILE A 53 22.28 5.66 15.74
C ILE A 53 22.46 5.00 17.11
N ARG A 54 23.52 4.20 17.28
CA ARG A 54 23.91 3.54 18.54
C ARG A 54 24.31 4.50 19.66
N GLN A 55 24.56 5.76 19.34
CA GLN A 55 24.92 6.80 20.32
C GLN A 55 23.67 7.46 20.94
N TYR A 56 22.49 7.21 20.38
CA TYR A 56 21.23 7.73 20.90
C TYR A 56 20.64 6.82 21.97
N ASP A 57 19.80 7.40 22.83
CA ASP A 57 19.04 6.66 23.81
C ASP A 57 18.16 5.60 23.13
N GLN A 58 18.19 4.38 23.66
CA GLN A 58 17.48 3.24 23.08
C GLN A 58 15.97 3.49 22.97
N THR A 59 15.38 4.22 23.93
CA THR A 59 13.95 4.57 23.91
C THR A 59 13.64 5.43 22.70
N ILE A 60 14.45 6.46 22.44
CA ILE A 60 14.30 7.35 21.28
C ILE A 60 14.40 6.55 19.97
N VAL A 61 15.39 5.66 19.87
CA VAL A 61 15.59 4.82 18.68
C VAL A 61 14.40 3.91 18.42
N VAL A 62 13.87 3.26 19.47
CA VAL A 62 12.70 2.36 19.36
C VAL A 62 11.45 3.12 18.93
N PHE A 63 11.17 4.29 19.54
CA PHE A 63 10.02 5.10 19.16
C PHE A 63 10.14 5.64 17.73
N MET A 64 11.31 6.14 17.33
CA MET A 64 11.55 6.59 15.96
C MET A 64 11.32 5.44 14.97
N PHE A 65 11.87 4.26 15.23
CA PHE A 65 11.69 3.10 14.36
C PHE A 65 10.21 2.71 14.25
N ALA A 66 9.48 2.67 15.37
CA ALA A 66 8.05 2.38 15.38
C ALA A 66 7.25 3.43 14.58
N SER A 67 7.57 4.72 14.73
CA SER A 67 6.95 5.80 13.95
C SER A 67 7.23 5.67 12.45
N CYS A 68 8.47 5.37 12.05
CA CYS A 68 8.82 5.15 10.65
C CYS A 68 8.09 3.92 10.08
N LEU A 69 8.03 2.81 10.82
CA LEU A 69 7.32 1.62 10.38
C LEU A 69 5.82 1.87 10.20
N LEU A 70 5.20 2.57 11.15
CA LEU A 70 3.79 2.95 11.05
C LEU A 70 3.54 3.85 9.83
N THR A 71 4.38 4.88 9.65
CA THR A 71 4.30 5.78 8.50
C THR A 71 4.46 5.04 7.18
N LEU A 72 5.40 4.09 7.09
CA LEU A 72 5.56 3.25 5.90
C LEU A 72 4.29 2.46 5.58
N ILE A 73 3.71 1.79 6.58
CA ILE A 73 2.48 1.00 6.40
C ILE A 73 1.33 1.89 5.93
N LEU A 74 1.16 3.07 6.54
CA LEU A 74 0.12 4.01 6.16
C LEU A 74 0.31 4.56 4.75
N CYS A 75 1.53 4.98 4.39
CA CYS A 75 1.83 5.46 3.05
C CYS A 75 1.59 4.37 2.00
N LEU A 76 2.08 3.16 2.22
CA LEU A 76 1.87 2.05 1.29
C LEU A 76 0.37 1.75 1.14
N TYR A 77 -0.37 1.67 2.25
CA TYR A 77 -1.81 1.42 2.22
C TYR A 77 -2.57 2.52 1.46
N ILE A 78 -2.38 3.79 1.82
CA ILE A 78 -3.08 4.92 1.21
C ILE A 78 -2.81 4.98 -0.28
N PHE A 79 -1.55 4.87 -0.71
CA PHE A 79 -1.22 4.96 -2.13
C PHE A 79 -1.65 3.73 -2.92
N CYS A 80 -1.65 2.52 -2.34
CA CYS A 80 -2.25 1.35 -2.97
C CYS A 80 -3.77 1.50 -3.14
N VAL A 81 -4.46 2.03 -2.12
CA VAL A 81 -5.90 2.29 -2.18
C VAL A 81 -6.20 3.37 -3.22
N LEU A 82 -5.43 4.46 -3.26
CA LEU A 82 -5.61 5.54 -4.24
C LEU A 82 -5.36 5.05 -5.67
N SER A 83 -4.27 4.29 -5.91
CA SER A 83 -3.98 3.77 -7.25
C SER A 83 -5.06 2.79 -7.70
N ALA A 84 -5.53 1.91 -6.81
CA ALA A 84 -6.66 1.03 -7.08
C ALA A 84 -7.96 1.82 -7.34
N PHE A 85 -8.23 2.84 -6.54
CA PHE A 85 -9.43 3.66 -6.68
C PHE A 85 -9.46 4.40 -8.01
N ILE A 86 -8.34 4.98 -8.46
CA ILE A 86 -8.25 5.65 -9.76
C ILE A 86 -8.44 4.63 -10.89
N TYR A 87 -7.67 3.55 -10.87
CA TYR A 87 -7.66 2.58 -11.96
C TYR A 87 -9.00 1.83 -12.10
N TYR A 88 -9.52 1.29 -11.00
CA TYR A 88 -10.81 0.61 -10.99
C TYR A 88 -11.99 1.59 -11.05
N GLY A 89 -11.80 2.86 -10.69
CA GLY A 89 -12.79 3.92 -10.86
C GLY A 89 -13.11 4.15 -12.34
N ILE A 90 -12.10 4.15 -13.21
CA ILE A 90 -12.29 4.21 -14.66
C ILE A 90 -13.08 2.98 -15.15
N LYS A 91 -12.77 1.78 -14.64
CA LYS A 91 -13.51 0.55 -14.98
C LYS A 91 -14.97 0.58 -14.50
N TYR A 92 -15.23 1.21 -13.36
CA TYR A 92 -16.59 1.42 -12.85
C TYR A 92 -17.38 2.38 -13.74
N GLN A 93 -16.77 3.51 -14.14
CA GLN A 93 -17.39 4.47 -15.05
C GLN A 93 -17.73 3.85 -16.41
N ASN A 94 -16.91 2.91 -16.89
CA ASN A 94 -17.15 2.16 -18.13
C ASN A 94 -18.15 0.99 -17.99
N GLY A 95 -18.76 0.81 -16.81
CA GLY A 95 -19.74 -0.27 -16.57
C GLY A 95 -19.13 -1.69 -16.52
N LEU A 96 -17.81 -1.83 -16.42
CA LEU A 96 -17.12 -3.13 -16.41
C LEU A 96 -17.16 -3.83 -15.04
N ILE A 97 -17.40 -3.06 -13.98
CA ILE A 97 -17.52 -3.53 -12.59
C ILE A 97 -18.67 -2.82 -11.88
N SER A 98 -19.29 -3.49 -10.91
CA SER A 98 -20.33 -2.90 -10.07
C SER A 98 -19.73 -1.99 -8.98
N LYS A 99 -20.57 -1.16 -8.36
CA LYS A 99 -20.16 -0.29 -7.24
C LYS A 99 -19.61 -1.10 -6.06
N ASP A 100 -20.21 -2.25 -5.77
CA ASP A 100 -19.75 -3.13 -4.69
C ASP A 100 -18.41 -3.78 -5.01
N GLU A 101 -18.21 -4.19 -6.27
CA GLU A 101 -16.93 -4.72 -6.74
C GLU A 101 -15.84 -3.65 -6.66
N PHE A 102 -16.15 -2.42 -7.08
CA PHE A 102 -15.22 -1.29 -6.99
C PHE A 102 -14.74 -1.02 -5.56
N ILE A 103 -15.66 -0.95 -4.58
CA ILE A 103 -15.33 -0.70 -3.18
C ILE A 103 -14.54 -1.88 -2.60
N ASN A 104 -14.94 -3.11 -2.89
CA ASN A 104 -14.28 -4.30 -2.38
C ASN A 104 -12.86 -4.47 -2.95
N ILE A 105 -12.64 -4.15 -4.23
CA ILE A 105 -11.31 -4.17 -4.82
C ILE A 105 -10.45 -3.07 -4.19
N SER A 106 -10.93 -1.83 -4.19
CA SER A 106 -10.13 -0.66 -3.81
C SER A 106 -9.73 -0.65 -2.33
N PHE A 107 -10.65 -1.05 -1.43
CA PHE A 107 -10.40 -0.98 0.02
C PHE A 107 -10.07 -2.32 0.67
N LYS A 108 -10.55 -3.44 0.11
CA LYS A 108 -10.40 -4.76 0.74
C LYS A 108 -9.47 -5.69 -0.04
N GLY A 109 -9.07 -5.33 -1.26
CA GLY A 109 -8.30 -6.21 -2.14
C GLY A 109 -9.04 -7.51 -2.48
N VAL A 110 -10.39 -7.45 -2.55
CA VAL A 110 -11.22 -8.61 -2.87
C VAL A 110 -11.78 -8.45 -4.27
N TYR A 111 -11.39 -9.37 -5.15
CA TYR A 111 -11.74 -9.35 -6.58
C TYR A 111 -12.99 -10.19 -6.85
N PRO A 112 -13.78 -9.83 -7.90
CA PRO A 112 -14.99 -10.56 -8.25
C PRO A 112 -14.67 -12.00 -8.67
N LYS A 113 -15.61 -12.91 -8.40
CA LYS A 113 -15.44 -14.35 -8.71
C LYS A 113 -15.16 -14.60 -10.20
N ARG A 114 -15.78 -13.83 -11.10
CA ARG A 114 -15.55 -13.93 -12.55
C ARG A 114 -14.11 -13.65 -13.00
N TRP A 115 -13.26 -13.10 -12.13
CA TRP A 115 -11.83 -12.87 -12.41
C TRP A 115 -10.93 -13.94 -11.77
N GLN A 116 -11.51 -14.88 -11.02
CA GLN A 116 -10.78 -15.95 -10.34
C GLN A 116 -10.61 -17.17 -11.28
N LYS A 117 -9.57 -17.96 -11.04
CA LYS A 117 -9.33 -19.26 -11.69
C LYS A 117 -10.42 -20.23 -11.20
N GLY A 118 -11.16 -20.83 -12.13
CA GLY A 118 -12.17 -21.85 -11.82
C GLY A 118 -13.60 -21.33 -11.60
N TYR A 119 -13.90 -20.10 -12.04
CA TYR A 119 -15.25 -19.55 -12.16
C TYR A 119 -15.48 -19.01 -13.58
#